data_AF-A0A5P9D5I8-F1
#
_entry.id   AF-A0A5P9D5I8-F1
#
_cell.length_a   1.000
_cell.length_b   1.000
_cell.length_c   1.000
_cell.angle_alpha   90.00
_cell.angle_beta   90.00
_cell.angle_gamma   90.00
#
_symmetry.space_group_name_H-M   'P 1'
#
loop_
_entity.id
_entity.type
_entity.pdbx_description
1 polymer ?
#
loop_
_entity_poly.entity_id
_entity_poly.type
_entity_poly.pdbx_seq_one_letter_code
_entity_poly.pdbx_strand_id
1 'polypeptide(L)'
;MLHVCSLSKLTDTVNKTGAKSLVTLINAEMEVPTPAGIDPGKHLFLAFNDIVDPVQGLIPASERHVEDLLAFVNSWDRQAPLVIHCWAGISRSTAGAYVAACTLNPTANEYTLAALLRERSPSATPNARIVAMADKLLGREGRMIDAIRGIGRGANAFEGAPFLMPIDIQE
;
A
#
# COMPACT_ATOMS: atom_id res chain seq x y z
N MET A 1 -3.53 10.24 8.84
CA MET A 1 -4.55 9.41 8.17
C MET A 1 -3.99 8.83 6.89
N LEU A 2 -4.17 7.52 6.68
CA LEU A 2 -3.70 6.80 5.49
C LEU A 2 -4.90 6.36 4.64
N HIS A 3 -4.98 6.82 3.40
CA HIS A 3 -6.04 6.47 2.46
C HIS A 3 -5.52 5.57 1.35
N VAL A 4 -6.39 4.70 0.84
CA VAL A 4 -6.07 3.78 -0.24
C VAL A 4 -7.14 3.87 -1.32
N CYS A 5 -6.75 3.87 -2.59
CA CYS A 5 -7.70 3.90 -3.70
C CYS A 5 -7.16 3.22 -4.97
N SER A 6 -8.01 3.10 -6.00
CA SER A 6 -7.64 2.75 -7.37
C SER A 6 -7.17 3.99 -8.14
N LEU A 7 -6.50 3.80 -9.28
CA LEU A 7 -6.04 4.88 -10.14
C LEU A 7 -7.20 5.75 -10.62
N SER A 8 -8.34 5.13 -10.94
CA SER A 8 -9.54 5.85 -11.41
C SER A 8 -10.11 6.82 -10.37
N LYS A 9 -9.78 6.61 -9.08
CA LYS A 9 -10.25 7.41 -7.95
C LYS A 9 -9.17 8.31 -7.35
N LEU A 10 -7.96 8.33 -7.91
CA LEU A 10 -6.81 9.02 -7.33
C LEU A 10 -7.08 10.51 -7.09
N THR A 11 -7.42 11.25 -8.15
CA THR A 11 -7.63 12.71 -8.08
C THR A 11 -8.74 13.07 -7.10
N ASP A 12 -9.88 12.36 -7.17
CA ASP A 12 -11.00 12.57 -6.26
C ASP A 12 -10.63 12.29 -4.80
N THR A 13 -9.84 11.24 -4.56
CA THR A 13 -9.40 10.87 -3.21
C THR A 13 -8.48 11.94 -2.65
N VAL A 14 -7.47 12.37 -3.41
CA VAL A 14 -6.54 13.44 -3.01
C VAL A 14 -7.29 14.73 -2.68
N ASN A 15 -8.24 15.13 -3.53
CA ASN A 15 -9.04 16.34 -3.33
C ASN A 15 -9.92 16.25 -2.08
N LYS A 16 -10.62 15.13 -1.89
CA LYS A 16 -11.55 14.94 -0.76
C LYS A 16 -10.83 14.85 0.58
N THR A 17 -9.65 14.24 0.62
CA THR A 17 -8.90 14.06 1.88
C THR A 17 -7.95 15.22 2.16
N GLY A 18 -7.65 16.07 1.17
CA GLY A 18 -6.63 17.10 1.29
C GLY A 18 -5.23 16.51 1.47
N ALA A 19 -4.97 15.32 0.89
CA ALA A 19 -3.68 14.65 1.03
C ALA A 19 -2.54 15.53 0.53
N LYS A 20 -1.37 15.40 1.17
CA LYS A 20 -0.14 16.12 0.80
C LYS A 20 1.02 15.20 0.46
N SER A 21 0.85 13.90 0.69
CA SER A 21 1.81 12.86 0.33
C SER A 21 1.10 11.78 -0.49
N LEU A 22 1.82 11.22 -1.45
CA LEU A 22 1.31 10.20 -2.37
C LEU A 22 2.34 9.08 -2.56
N VAL A 23 1.88 7.83 -2.54
CA VAL A 23 2.61 6.67 -3.05
C VAL A 23 1.84 6.09 -4.22
N THR A 24 2.51 5.98 -5.36
CA THR A 24 2.02 5.31 -6.56
C THR A 24 2.75 3.99 -6.73
N LEU A 25 2.01 2.88 -6.76
CA LEU A 25 2.56 1.56 -7.11
C LEU A 25 1.90 1.09 -8.41
N ILE A 26 2.60 1.22 -9.54
CA ILE A 26 1.99 0.97 -10.85
C ILE A 26 2.97 0.37 -11.86
N ASN A 27 2.45 -0.14 -12.98
CA ASN A 27 3.31 -0.71 -14.03
C ASN A 27 4.21 0.39 -14.62
N ALA A 28 5.43 0.03 -15.03
CA ALA A 28 6.41 1.01 -15.50
C ALA A 28 5.99 1.74 -16.79
N GLU A 29 5.11 1.15 -17.57
CA GLU A 29 4.60 1.72 -18.82
C GLU A 29 3.48 2.75 -18.60
N MET A 30 3.03 2.93 -17.35
CA MET A 30 1.94 3.84 -17.01
C MET A 30 2.49 5.18 -16.54
N GLU A 31 2.16 6.24 -17.26
CA GLU A 31 2.37 7.61 -16.79
C GLU A 31 1.23 8.04 -15.86
N VAL A 32 1.54 8.25 -14.58
CA VAL A 32 0.61 8.84 -13.62
C VAL A 32 1.18 10.17 -13.17
N PRO A 33 0.64 11.31 -13.64
CA PRO A 33 1.11 12.62 -13.21
C PRO A 33 0.81 12.82 -11.72
N THR A 34 1.71 13.53 -11.03
CA THR A 34 1.46 13.99 -9.66
C THR A 34 0.17 14.83 -9.63
N PRO A 35 -0.85 14.45 -8.85
CA PRO A 35 -2.08 15.22 -8.74
C PRO A 35 -1.84 16.64 -8.21
N ALA A 36 -2.65 17.60 -8.66
CA ALA A 36 -2.58 18.97 -8.16
C ALA A 36 -2.69 19.01 -6.62
N GLY A 37 -1.84 19.83 -5.98
CA GLY A 37 -1.82 19.98 -4.53
C GLY A 37 -0.92 18.99 -3.78
N ILE A 38 -0.31 18.02 -4.48
CA ILE A 38 0.80 17.20 -4.00
C ILE A 38 2.12 17.81 -4.50
N ASP A 39 3.06 18.04 -3.59
CA ASP A 39 4.43 18.42 -3.96
C ASP A 39 5.12 17.23 -4.63
N PRO A 40 5.79 17.38 -5.79
CA PRO A 40 6.54 16.29 -6.42
C PRO A 40 7.55 15.61 -5.48
N GLY A 41 8.17 16.33 -4.54
CA GLY A 41 9.05 15.77 -3.51
C GLY A 41 8.34 14.95 -2.44
N LYS A 42 7.00 15.05 -2.36
CA LYS A 42 6.13 14.22 -1.50
C LYS A 42 5.36 13.16 -2.30
N HIS A 43 5.79 12.86 -3.52
CA HIS A 43 5.23 11.79 -4.34
C HIS A 43 6.29 10.70 -4.56
N LEU A 44 6.14 9.56 -3.87
CA LEU A 44 6.91 8.36 -4.16
C LEU A 44 6.26 7.59 -5.31
N PHE A 45 7.03 7.34 -6.36
CA PHE A 45 6.58 6.55 -7.51
C PHE A 45 7.38 5.25 -7.60
N LEU A 46 6.70 4.11 -7.48
CA LEU A 46 7.28 2.77 -7.55
C LEU A 46 6.74 2.04 -8.78
N ALA A 47 7.63 1.79 -9.74
CA ALA A 47 7.31 1.28 -11.07
C ALA A 47 7.58 -0.24 -11.17
N PHE A 48 6.54 -1.06 -11.07
CA PHE A 48 6.60 -2.52 -11.23
C PHE A 48 5.21 -3.14 -11.51
N ASN A 49 5.21 -4.31 -12.15
CA ASN A 49 4.02 -5.08 -12.48
C ASN A 49 3.46 -5.83 -11.26
N ASP A 50 2.14 -6.01 -11.22
CA ASP A 50 1.42 -6.68 -10.13
C ASP A 50 1.54 -8.21 -10.20
N ILE A 51 2.75 -8.72 -10.03
CA ILE A 51 3.06 -10.15 -10.11
C ILE A 51 3.82 -10.59 -8.87
N VAL A 52 3.57 -11.82 -8.42
CA VAL A 52 4.25 -12.42 -7.27
C VAL A 52 5.51 -13.14 -7.72
N ASP A 53 5.38 -13.98 -8.74
CA ASP A 53 6.48 -14.72 -9.35
C ASP A 53 7.02 -13.98 -10.58
N PRO A 54 8.34 -14.04 -10.85
CA PRO A 54 8.92 -13.47 -12.05
C PRO A 54 8.27 -14.05 -13.32
N VAL A 55 7.86 -13.16 -14.22
CA VAL A 55 7.32 -13.51 -15.54
C VAL A 55 8.19 -12.82 -16.59
N GLN A 56 8.57 -13.54 -17.64
CA GLN A 56 9.41 -12.99 -18.71
C GLN A 56 8.79 -11.71 -19.29
N GLY A 57 9.59 -10.64 -19.37
CA GLY A 57 9.15 -9.35 -19.90
C GLY A 57 8.39 -8.47 -18.89
N LEU A 58 8.16 -8.94 -17.66
CA LEU A 58 7.52 -8.15 -16.60
C LEU A 58 8.50 -7.95 -15.42
N ILE A 59 8.39 -6.80 -14.77
CA ILE A 59 9.21 -6.40 -13.63
C ILE A 59 8.40 -6.61 -12.34
N PRO A 60 8.73 -7.58 -11.48
CA PRO A 60 8.06 -7.73 -10.19
C PRO A 60 8.54 -6.66 -9.19
N ALA A 61 7.87 -6.55 -8.04
CA ALA A 61 8.40 -5.77 -6.92
C ALA A 61 9.82 -6.27 -6.53
N SER A 62 10.67 -5.36 -6.10
CA SER A 62 12.06 -5.63 -5.67
C SER A 62 12.24 -5.21 -4.21
N GLU A 63 13.28 -5.73 -3.55
CA GLU A 63 13.60 -5.32 -2.17
C GLU A 63 13.81 -3.80 -2.09
N ARG A 64 14.46 -3.21 -3.11
CA ARG A 64 14.65 -1.77 -3.22
C ARG A 64 13.34 -0.98 -3.23
N HIS A 65 12.32 -1.44 -3.97
CA HIS A 65 11.00 -0.79 -3.97
C HIS A 65 10.38 -0.77 -2.57
N VAL A 66 10.57 -1.83 -1.79
CA VAL A 66 10.04 -1.92 -0.44
C VAL A 66 10.87 -1.07 0.53
N GLU A 67 12.19 -1.05 0.41
CA GLU A 67 13.05 -0.12 1.17
C GLU A 67 12.64 1.34 0.95
N ASP A 68 12.42 1.75 -0.30
CA ASP A 68 11.98 3.11 -0.64
C ASP A 68 10.59 3.42 -0.04
N LEU A 69 9.66 2.45 -0.05
CA LEU A 69 8.36 2.58 0.62
C LEU A 69 8.53 2.77 2.14
N LEU A 70 9.34 1.95 2.79
CA LEU A 70 9.61 2.02 4.23
C LEU A 70 10.24 3.37 4.60
N ALA A 71 11.23 3.83 3.84
CA ALA A 71 11.89 5.12 4.05
C ALA A 71 10.92 6.30 3.88
N PHE A 72 10.05 6.24 2.88
CA PHE A 72 9.02 7.26 2.68
C PHE A 72 7.99 7.29 3.80
N VAL A 73 7.51 6.13 4.25
CA VAL A 73 6.56 6.04 5.36
C VAL A 73 7.19 6.54 6.68
N ASN A 74 8.45 6.20 6.94
CA ASN A 74 9.16 6.68 8.14
C ASN A 74 9.42 8.18 8.13
N SER A 75 9.62 8.79 6.95
CA SER A 75 9.83 10.24 6.81
C SER A 75 8.53 11.05 6.78
N TRP A 76 7.37 10.38 6.70
CA TRP A 76 6.07 11.06 6.70
C TRP A 76 5.75 11.65 8.08
N ASP A 77 5.70 12.98 8.15
CA ASP A 77 5.41 13.77 9.36
C ASP A 77 3.98 13.62 9.92
N ARG A 78 3.08 12.97 9.17
CA ARG A 78 1.67 12.73 9.49
C ARG A 78 0.84 14.01 9.75
N GLN A 79 1.32 15.20 9.39
CA GLN A 79 0.57 16.47 9.53
C GLN A 79 -0.57 16.59 8.52
N ALA A 80 -0.44 15.91 7.38
CA ALA A 80 -1.48 15.81 6.37
C ALA A 80 -1.63 14.37 5.87
N PRO A 81 -2.78 13.99 5.30
CA PRO A 81 -3.02 12.62 4.88
C PRO A 81 -2.06 12.14 3.78
N LEU A 82 -1.79 10.83 3.82
CA LEU A 82 -1.10 10.08 2.78
C LEU A 82 -2.12 9.28 1.97
N VAL A 83 -2.01 9.30 0.65
CA VAL A 83 -2.71 8.37 -0.24
C VAL A 83 -1.72 7.34 -0.77
N ILE A 84 -2.10 6.06 -0.74
CA ILE A 84 -1.40 4.98 -1.45
C ILE A 84 -2.36 4.42 -2.50
N HIS A 85 -1.95 4.38 -3.76
CA HIS A 85 -2.80 3.83 -4.82
C HIS A 85 -2.02 2.91 -5.77
N CYS A 86 -2.79 2.13 -6.52
CA CYS A 86 -2.31 1.35 -7.65
C CYS A 86 -3.37 1.37 -8.75
N TRP A 87 -3.26 0.51 -9.76
CA TRP A 87 -4.26 0.41 -10.81
C TRP A 87 -5.68 0.15 -10.27
N ALA A 88 -5.90 -1.02 -9.66
CA ALA A 88 -7.23 -1.47 -9.22
C ALA A 88 -7.57 -1.15 -7.76
N GLY A 89 -6.62 -0.70 -6.94
CA GLY A 89 -6.87 -0.52 -5.51
C GLY A 89 -7.06 -1.83 -4.72
N ILE A 90 -6.56 -2.95 -5.23
CA ILE A 90 -6.83 -4.31 -4.70
C ILE A 90 -5.58 -5.03 -4.18
N SER A 91 -4.46 -4.99 -4.91
CA SER A 91 -3.28 -5.82 -4.64
C SER A 91 -2.06 -5.02 -4.19
N ARG A 92 -1.42 -4.26 -5.09
CA ARG A 92 -0.23 -3.43 -4.73
C ARG A 92 -0.49 -2.40 -3.65
N SER A 93 -1.56 -1.61 -3.77
CA SER A 93 -1.83 -0.52 -2.83
C SER A 93 -2.29 -1.02 -1.45
N THR A 94 -3.01 -2.14 -1.40
CA THR A 94 -3.42 -2.76 -0.13
C THR A 94 -2.23 -3.42 0.55
N ALA A 95 -1.29 -4.03 -0.20
CA ALA A 95 0.00 -4.44 0.33
C ALA A 95 0.80 -3.25 0.84
N GLY A 96 0.92 -2.17 0.06
CA GLY A 96 1.61 -0.95 0.48
C GLY A 96 1.01 -0.34 1.75
N ALA A 97 -0.32 -0.34 1.87
CA ALA A 97 -1.02 0.14 3.06
C ALA A 97 -0.81 -0.75 4.29
N TYR A 98 -0.82 -2.07 4.10
CA TYR A 98 -0.50 -3.02 5.16
C TYR A 98 0.93 -2.86 5.67
N VAL A 99 1.88 -2.75 4.73
CA VAL A 99 3.29 -2.48 5.03
C VAL A 99 3.41 -1.17 5.80
N ALA A 100 2.84 -0.08 5.29
CA ALA A 100 2.89 1.22 5.96
C ALA A 100 2.32 1.15 7.39
N ALA A 101 1.21 0.46 7.60
CA ALA A 101 0.62 0.30 8.92
C ALA A 101 1.54 -0.52 9.86
N CYS A 102 2.18 -1.59 9.38
CA CYS A 102 3.17 -2.35 10.15
C CYS A 102 4.46 -1.56 10.44
N THR A 103 4.88 -0.69 9.52
CA THR A 103 6.03 0.20 9.71
C THR A 103 5.77 1.23 10.80
N LEU A 104 4.59 1.85 10.78
CA LEU A 104 4.21 2.88 11.74
C LEU A 104 3.86 2.31 13.13
N ASN A 105 3.55 1.02 13.21
CA ASN A 105 3.19 0.33 14.45
C ASN A 105 4.13 -0.86 14.70
N PRO A 106 5.38 -0.62 15.13
CA PRO A 106 6.40 -1.66 15.30
C PRO A 106 6.01 -2.76 16.30
N THR A 107 5.13 -2.47 17.25
CA THR A 107 4.68 -3.42 18.29
C THR A 107 3.31 -4.04 18.00
N ALA A 108 2.57 -3.54 17.01
CA ALA A 108 1.23 -4.04 16.72
C ALA A 108 1.25 -5.45 16.15
N ASN A 109 0.19 -6.20 16.48
CA ASN A 109 -0.04 -7.53 15.94
C ASN A 109 -0.43 -7.47 14.45
N GLU A 110 0.34 -8.18 13.63
CA GLU A 110 0.20 -8.25 12.17
C GLU A 110 -1.17 -8.79 11.73
N TYR A 111 -1.77 -9.70 12.50
CA TYR A 111 -3.10 -10.27 12.22
C TYR A 111 -4.22 -9.25 12.46
N THR A 112 -4.11 -8.43 13.51
CA THR A 112 -5.06 -7.35 13.77
C THR A 112 -5.05 -6.34 12.62
N LEU A 113 -3.86 -5.97 12.15
CA LEU A 113 -3.69 -5.09 11.00
C LEU A 113 -4.25 -5.68 9.71
N ALA A 114 -4.05 -6.97 9.47
CA ALA A 114 -4.59 -7.65 8.29
C ALA A 114 -6.13 -7.75 8.34
N ALA A 115 -6.69 -8.05 9.50
CA ALA A 115 -8.13 -8.10 9.71
C ALA A 115 -8.77 -6.72 9.49
N LEU A 116 -8.18 -5.65 10.04
CA LEU A 116 -8.62 -4.27 9.79
C LEU A 116 -8.55 -3.90 8.31
N LEU A 117 -7.47 -4.29 7.62
CA LEU A 117 -7.38 -4.08 6.17
C LEU A 117 -8.54 -4.73 5.42
N ARG A 118 -8.84 -6.01 5.73
CA ARG A 118 -9.96 -6.75 5.14
C ARG A 118 -11.31 -6.11 5.45
N GLU A 119 -11.52 -5.66 6.68
CA GLU A 119 -12.74 -4.98 7.10
C GLU A 119 -12.96 -3.70 6.31
N ARG A 120 -11.91 -2.87 6.17
CA ARG A 120 -11.96 -1.60 5.43
C ARG A 120 -12.02 -1.79 3.92
N SER A 121 -11.51 -2.91 3.42
CA SER A 121 -11.48 -3.24 1.99
C SER A 121 -11.80 -4.73 1.78
N PRO A 122 -13.09 -5.08 1.60
CA PRO A 122 -13.51 -6.46 1.37
C PRO A 122 -12.83 -7.12 0.16
N SER A 123 -12.42 -6.33 -0.84
CA SER A 123 -11.73 -6.82 -2.04
C SER A 123 -10.22 -6.97 -1.88
N ALA A 124 -9.60 -6.45 -0.81
CA ALA A 124 -8.14 -6.44 -0.65
C ALA A 124 -7.53 -7.84 -0.87
N THR A 125 -6.58 -7.96 -1.77
CA THR A 125 -5.83 -9.19 -1.99
C THR A 125 -4.37 -8.79 -2.10
N PRO A 126 -3.71 -8.47 -0.98
CA PRO A 126 -2.39 -7.85 -0.98
C PRO A 126 -1.37 -8.67 -1.77
N ASN A 127 -0.53 -8.00 -2.55
CA ASN A 127 0.56 -8.64 -3.27
C ASN A 127 1.54 -9.33 -2.30
N ALA A 128 1.55 -10.67 -2.31
CA ALA A 128 2.33 -11.46 -1.36
C ALA A 128 3.84 -11.23 -1.46
N ARG A 129 4.36 -10.84 -2.63
CA ARG A 129 5.79 -10.54 -2.82
C ARG A 129 6.21 -9.28 -2.05
N ILE A 130 5.41 -8.21 -2.13
CA ILE A 130 5.65 -6.98 -1.36
C ILE A 130 5.61 -7.28 0.13
N VAL A 131 4.61 -8.04 0.59
CA VAL A 131 4.44 -8.41 1.99
C VAL A 131 5.63 -9.23 2.50
N ALA A 132 6.09 -10.23 1.74
CA ALA A 132 7.22 -11.06 2.13
C ALA A 132 8.54 -10.28 2.23
N MET A 133 8.78 -9.33 1.32
CA MET A 133 9.95 -8.45 1.39
C MET A 133 9.88 -7.52 2.60
N ALA A 134 8.71 -6.93 2.86
CA ALA A 134 8.51 -6.07 4.02
C ALA A 134 8.65 -6.83 5.34
N ASP A 135 8.13 -8.06 5.42
CA ASP A 135 8.27 -8.92 6.60
C ASP A 135 9.75 -9.13 6.97
N LYS A 136 10.57 -9.49 5.97
CA LYS A 136 12.02 -9.63 6.12
C LYS A 136 12.68 -8.33 6.57
N LEU A 137 12.39 -7.21 5.88
CA LEU A 137 13.02 -5.91 6.15
C LEU A 137 12.62 -5.33 7.51
N LEU A 138 11.42 -5.63 8.01
CA LEU A 138 10.91 -5.20 9.30
C LEU A 138 11.19 -6.20 10.44
N GLY A 139 11.82 -7.35 10.14
CA GLY A 139 12.11 -8.38 11.14
C GLY A 139 10.86 -8.98 11.78
N ARG A 140 9.77 -9.18 11.00
CA ARG A 140 8.50 -9.72 11.50
C ARG A 140 8.43 -11.25 11.50
N GLU A 141 9.50 -11.92 11.06
CA GLU A 141 9.70 -13.38 11.20
C GLU A 141 8.56 -14.23 10.63
N GLY A 142 8.00 -13.80 9.50
CA GLY A 142 6.89 -14.46 8.80
C GLY A 142 5.50 -14.04 9.27
N ARG A 143 5.37 -13.28 10.36
CA ARG A 143 4.05 -12.92 10.92
C ARG A 143 3.21 -12.06 9.96
N MET A 144 3.82 -11.18 9.17
CA MET A 144 3.09 -10.40 8.16
C MET A 144 2.59 -11.30 7.03
N ILE A 145 3.41 -12.27 6.63
CA ILE A 145 3.05 -13.23 5.57
C ILE A 145 1.88 -14.09 6.02
N ASP A 146 1.95 -14.66 7.23
CA ASP A 146 0.91 -15.53 7.76
C ASP A 146 -0.40 -14.78 8.03
N ALA A 147 -0.34 -13.53 8.49
CA ALA A 147 -1.51 -12.68 8.66
C ALA A 147 -2.25 -12.41 7.33
N ILE A 148 -1.51 -12.06 6.27
CA ILE A 148 -2.11 -11.86 4.93
C ILE A 148 -2.64 -13.17 4.36
N ARG A 149 -1.94 -14.29 4.57
CA ARG A 149 -2.46 -15.61 4.20
C ARG A 149 -3.76 -15.93 4.94
N GLY A 150 -3.84 -15.58 6.22
CA GLY A 150 -5.01 -15.81 7.09
C GLY A 150 -6.28 -15.09 6.64
N ILE A 151 -6.18 -13.87 6.11
CA ILE A 151 -7.34 -13.14 5.57
C ILE A 151 -7.73 -13.58 4.14
N GLY A 152 -6.92 -14.45 3.52
CA GLY A 152 -7.19 -15.09 2.23
C GLY A 152 -7.39 -14.14 1.06
N ARG A 153 -7.91 -14.68 -0.05
CA ARG A 153 -8.32 -13.90 -1.21
C ARG A 153 -9.56 -13.08 -0.89
N GLY A 154 -9.57 -11.81 -1.31
CA GLY A 154 -10.71 -10.92 -1.11
C GLY A 154 -11.92 -11.23 -2.00
N ALA A 155 -13.00 -10.49 -1.74
CA ALA A 155 -14.20 -10.50 -2.57
C ALA A 155 -13.88 -10.09 -4.02
N ASN A 156 -14.64 -10.64 -4.97
CA ASN A 156 -14.53 -10.25 -6.37
C ASN A 156 -14.89 -8.77 -6.53
N ALA A 157 -14.01 -8.02 -7.19
CA ALA A 157 -14.25 -6.63 -7.53
C ALA A 157 -13.48 -6.26 -8.81
N PHE A 158 -14.03 -5.35 -9.59
CA PHE A 158 -13.33 -4.76 -10.73
C PHE A 158 -12.25 -3.78 -10.26
N GLU A 159 -12.59 -2.93 -9.28
CA GLU A 159 -11.68 -2.05 -8.56
C GLU A 159 -12.11 -1.96 -7.08
N GLY A 160 -11.18 -1.62 -6.20
CA GLY A 160 -11.42 -1.40 -4.78
C GLY A 160 -12.03 -0.02 -4.52
N ALA A 161 -13.04 0.04 -3.66
CA ALA A 161 -13.57 1.31 -3.15
C ALA A 161 -12.49 2.03 -2.32
N PRO A 162 -12.38 3.38 -2.42
CA PRO A 162 -11.47 4.13 -1.57
C PRO A 162 -11.78 3.91 -0.08
N PHE A 163 -10.75 3.69 0.73
CA PHE A 163 -10.91 3.46 2.16
C PHE A 163 -9.82 4.15 2.99
N LEU A 164 -10.11 4.34 4.27
CA LEU A 164 -9.14 4.75 5.27
C LEU A 164 -8.55 3.51 5.92
N MET A 165 -7.22 3.37 5.88
CA MET A 165 -6.48 2.39 6.67
C MET A 165 -6.13 3.01 8.03
N PRO A 166 -6.59 2.44 9.15
CA PRO A 166 -6.17 2.87 10.48
C PRO A 166 -4.65 2.69 10.65
N ILE A 167 -3.97 3.72 11.17
CA ILE A 167 -2.52 3.72 11.43
C ILE A 167 -2.16 4.04 12.87
N ASP A 168 -3.13 4.45 13.69
CA ASP A 168 -2.97 4.62 15.12
C ASP A 168 -3.84 3.55 15.78
N ILE A 169 -3.21 2.46 16.20
CA ILE A 169 -3.90 1.37 16.91
C ILE A 169 -3.60 1.56 18.39
N GLN A 170 -4.62 1.97 19.15
CA GLN A 170 -4.52 1.98 20.61
C GLN A 170 -4.51 0.52 21.08
N GLU A 171 -3.58 0.20 22.00
CA GLU A 171 -3.54 -1.09 22.70
C GLU A 171 -4.83 -1.37 23.49
#